data_AF-Q4TCJ0-F1
#
_entry.id   AF-Q4TCJ0-F1
#
_cell.length_a   1.000
_cell.length_b   1.000
_cell.length_c   1.000
_cell.angle_alpha   90.00
_cell.angle_beta   90.00
_cell.angle_gamma   90.00
#
_symmetry.space_group_name_H-M   'P 1'
#
loop_
_entity.id
_entity.type
_entity.pdbx_description
1 polymer ?
#
loop_
_entity_poly.entity_id
_entity_poly.type
_entity_poly.pdbx_seq_one_letter_code
_entity_poly.pdbx_strand_id
1 'polypeptide(L)'
;KTSVSLSGFNVKALKAHLQSFYPTYLFFCVCLSFVGNTEIEIDIKRYYCKAGIKSIQMHGVLRVVLEPLLGDLPLVGALSAFFLKKPV
;
A
#
# COMPACT_ATOMS: atom_id res chain seq x y z
N LYS A 1 15.07 -25.64 -0.28
CA LYS A 1 15.21 -24.48 -1.18
C LYS A 1 13.80 -24.08 -1.58
N THR A 2 13.32 -22.96 -1.05
CA THR A 2 12.03 -22.35 -1.42
C THR A 2 12.33 -21.43 -2.61
N SER A 3 11.71 -21.67 -3.76
CA SER A 3 11.78 -20.78 -4.92
C SER A 3 10.51 -19.95 -4.94
N VAL A 4 10.65 -18.62 -5.01
CA VAL A 4 9.54 -17.68 -5.18
C VAL A 4 9.80 -16.93 -6.49
N SER A 5 8.88 -17.06 -7.44
CA SER A 5 8.90 -16.31 -8.71
C SER A 5 7.84 -15.21 -8.62
N LEU A 6 8.17 -13.99 -9.07
CA LEU A 6 7.24 -12.87 -9.17
C LEU A 6 7.22 -12.37 -10.61
N SER A 7 6.12 -12.57 -11.32
CA SER A 7 5.89 -12.01 -12.65
C SER A 7 5.10 -10.70 -12.53
N GLY A 8 5.69 -9.59 -13.00
CA GLY A 8 5.06 -8.31 -13.37
C GLY A 8 4.10 -7.61 -12.36
N PHE A 9 4.41 -6.37 -11.97
CA PHE A 9 3.51 -5.51 -11.19
C PHE A 9 2.81 -4.48 -12.12
N ASN A 10 1.47 -4.47 -12.17
CA ASN A 10 0.70 -3.47 -12.92
C ASN A 10 -0.23 -2.70 -11.96
N VAL A 11 0.01 -1.39 -11.80
CA VAL A 11 -0.79 -0.53 -10.92
C VAL A 11 -1.87 0.15 -11.77
N LYS A 12 -3.14 -0.22 -11.58
CA LYS A 12 -4.24 0.25 -12.45
C LYS A 12 -4.79 1.64 -12.07
N ALA A 13 -4.83 2.02 -10.80
CA ALA A 13 -5.34 3.33 -10.41
C ALA A 13 -4.86 3.79 -9.02
N LEU A 14 -4.31 5.01 -8.97
CA LEU A 14 -4.05 5.76 -7.73
C LEU A 14 -4.95 7.00 -7.74
N LYS A 15 -5.89 7.09 -6.78
CA LYS A 15 -6.76 8.26 -6.64
C LYS A 15 -6.48 8.93 -5.30
N ALA A 16 -5.74 10.02 -5.32
CA ALA A 16 -5.47 10.82 -4.13
C ALA A 16 -6.61 11.81 -3.88
N HIS A 17 -7.14 11.85 -2.66
CA HIS A 17 -8.09 12.84 -2.19
C HIS A 17 -7.45 13.67 -1.06
N LEU A 18 -7.33 14.97 -1.29
CA LEU A 18 -6.81 15.91 -0.31
C LEU A 18 -7.96 16.43 0.55
N GLN A 19 -7.90 16.22 1.86
CA GLN A 19 -8.88 16.76 2.79
C GLN A 19 -8.17 17.41 3.99
N SER A 20 -7.84 18.69 3.86
CA SER A 20 -7.25 19.46 4.96
C SER A 20 -8.25 19.64 6.08
N PHE A 21 -7.82 19.48 7.34
CA PHE A 21 -8.72 19.65 8.48
C PHE A 21 -8.27 20.68 9.51
N TYR A 22 -7.00 21.08 9.60
CA TYR A 22 -6.55 22.12 10.53
C TYR A 22 -5.23 22.78 10.07
N PRO A 23 -4.90 23.99 10.55
CA PRO A 23 -3.65 24.68 10.18
C PRO A 23 -2.36 23.96 10.62
N THR A 24 -2.43 23.05 11.61
CA THR A 24 -1.27 22.33 12.16
C THR A 24 -1.24 20.85 11.76
N TYR A 25 -2.36 20.33 11.25
CA TYR A 25 -2.57 18.92 10.91
C TYR A 25 -3.09 18.78 9.49
N LEU A 26 -2.31 18.14 8.64
CA LEU A 26 -2.72 17.87 7.27
C LEU A 26 -3.00 16.37 7.08
N PHE A 27 -4.28 16.06 6.85
CA PHE A 27 -4.73 14.71 6.55
C PHE A 27 -4.93 14.56 5.04
N PHE A 28 -4.38 13.50 4.48
CA PHE A 28 -4.57 13.14 3.08
C PHE A 28 -5.15 11.73 3.03
N CYS A 29 -6.16 11.50 2.20
CA CYS A 29 -6.74 10.20 2.00
C CYS A 29 -6.43 9.75 0.57
N VAL A 30 -5.57 8.75 0.42
CA VAL A 30 -5.24 8.15 -0.87
C VAL A 30 -6.03 6.87 -1.05
N CYS A 31 -6.94 6.84 -2.02
CA CYS A 31 -7.59 5.62 -2.46
C CYS A 31 -6.63 4.87 -3.39
N LEU A 32 -6.20 3.69 -2.96
CA LEU A 32 -5.24 2.84 -3.66
C LEU A 32 -5.99 1.60 -4.18
N SER A 33 -5.96 1.40 -5.49
CA SER A 33 -6.56 0.26 -6.16
C SER A 33 -5.49 -0.45 -6.98
N PHE A 34 -4.98 -1.55 -6.46
CA PHE A 34 -3.98 -2.40 -7.08
C PHE A 34 -4.64 -3.67 -7.62
N VAL A 35 -4.37 -3.99 -8.89
CA VAL A 35 -4.83 -5.22 -9.55
C VAL A 35 -3.67 -5.74 -10.37
N GLY A 36 -2.89 -6.64 -9.77
CA GLY A 36 -1.76 -7.29 -10.39
C GLY A 36 -2.05 -8.75 -10.72
N ASN A 37 -1.83 -9.13 -11.97
CA ASN A 37 -1.70 -10.54 -12.34
C ASN A 37 -0.27 -10.96 -11.99
N THR A 38 -0.09 -11.40 -10.74
CA THR A 38 1.19 -11.93 -10.26
C THR A 38 1.02 -13.41 -10.00
N GLU A 39 1.89 -14.23 -10.58
CA GLU A 39 1.97 -15.65 -10.30
C GLU A 39 3.02 -15.90 -9.23
N ILE A 40 2.60 -16.03 -7.98
CA ILE A 40 3.46 -16.44 -6.87
C ILE A 40 3.30 -17.93 -6.69
N GLU A 41 4.25 -18.70 -7.23
CA GLU A 41 4.39 -20.12 -6.94
C GLU A 41 5.32 -20.34 -5.76
N ILE A 42 4.84 -21.05 -4.75
CA ILE A 42 5.59 -21.49 -3.58
C ILE A 42 5.67 -23.01 -3.64
N ASP A 43 6.87 -23.55 -3.87
CA ASP A 43 7.14 -24.99 -3.84
C ASP A 43 7.87 -25.38 -2.54
N ILE A 44 7.16 -26.08 -1.66
CA ILE A 44 7.73 -26.61 -0.41
C ILE A 44 8.15 -28.05 -0.64
N LYS A 45 9.39 -28.24 -1.11
CA LYS A 45 9.98 -29.57 -1.37
C LYS A 45 9.96 -30.56 -0.20
N ARG A 46 9.80 -30.07 1.05
CA ARG A 46 9.76 -30.90 2.26
C ARG A 46 8.40 -31.54 2.53
N TYR A 47 7.31 -30.95 2.04
CA TYR A 47 5.94 -31.39 2.27
C TYR A 47 5.19 -31.68 0.95
N TYR A 48 5.88 -31.64 -0.19
CA TYR A 48 5.28 -31.75 -1.54
C TYR A 48 4.08 -30.81 -1.75
N CYS A 49 4.05 -29.65 -1.07
CA CYS A 49 2.97 -28.69 -1.18
C CYS A 49 3.37 -27.59 -2.17
N LYS A 50 2.56 -27.43 -3.22
CA LYS A 50 2.66 -26.33 -4.17
C LYS A 50 1.48 -25.39 -3.95
N ALA A 51 1.76 -24.17 -3.53
CA ALA A 51 0.76 -23.11 -3.41
C ALA A 51 0.99 -22.08 -4.50
N GLY A 52 -0.07 -21.65 -5.17
CA GLY A 52 -0.02 -20.67 -6.24
C GLY A 52 -1.02 -19.55 -6.00
N ILE A 53 -0.56 -18.30 -5.94
CA ILE A 53 -1.43 -17.12 -6.01
C ILE A 53 -1.32 -16.60 -7.43
N LYS A 54 -2.44 -16.55 -8.17
CA LYS A 54 -2.47 -16.11 -9.58
C LYS A 54 -2.80 -14.63 -9.76
N SER A 55 -3.44 -14.03 -8.77
CA SER A 55 -3.86 -12.63 -8.82
C SER A 55 -3.82 -12.03 -7.42
N ILE A 56 -3.24 -10.85 -7.30
CA ILE A 56 -3.32 -10.02 -6.11
C ILE A 56 -4.13 -8.79 -6.46
N GLN A 57 -5.24 -8.64 -5.74
CA GLN A 57 -6.04 -7.42 -5.77
C GLN A 57 -5.94 -6.82 -4.37
N MET A 58 -5.67 -5.52 -4.32
CA MET A 58 -5.62 -4.80 -3.07
C MET A 58 -6.34 -3.48 -3.28
N HIS A 59 -7.44 -3.31 -2.59
CA HIS A 59 -8.26 -2.11 -2.62
C HIS A 59 -8.39 -1.55 -1.21
N GLY A 60 -7.98 -0.30 -1.02
CA GLY A 60 -8.04 0.32 0.29
C GLY A 60 -7.84 1.82 0.26
N VAL A 61 -8.22 2.48 1.35
CA VAL A 61 -7.95 3.91 1.56
C VAL A 61 -6.82 4.02 2.57
N LEU A 62 -5.70 4.57 2.12
CA LEU A 62 -4.54 4.91 2.93
C LEU A 62 -4.69 6.35 3.42
N ARG A 63 -4.71 6.56 4.73
CA ARG A 63 -4.63 7.89 5.33
C ARG A 63 -3.16 8.21 5.57
N VAL A 64 -2.71 9.34 5.03
CA VAL A 64 -1.41 9.94 5.28
C VAL A 64 -1.61 11.17 6.16
N VAL A 65 -0.83 11.28 7.22
CA VAL A 65 -0.89 12.35 8.21
C VAL A 65 0.47 13.01 8.28
N LEU A 66 0.48 14.33 8.16
CA LEU A 66 1.68 15.15 8.26
C LEU A 66 1.54 16.00 9.53
N GLU A 67 2.40 15.73 10.52
CA GLU A 67 2.42 16.40 11.83
C GLU A 67 3.84 16.38 12.41
N PRO A 68 4.30 17.46 13.07
CA PRO A 68 3.73 18.81 13.05
C PRO A 68 4.03 19.49 11.71
N LEU A 69 3.16 20.39 11.27
CA LEU A 69 3.53 21.34 10.22
C LEU A 69 4.50 22.37 10.82
N LEU A 70 5.75 22.37 10.37
CA LEU A 70 6.75 23.35 10.78
C LEU A 70 6.64 24.61 9.91
N GLY A 71 6.93 25.77 10.50
CA GLY A 71 7.02 27.04 9.78
C GLY A 71 8.29 27.18 8.92
N ASP A 72 9.31 26.35 9.17
CA ASP A 72 10.58 26.30 8.44
C ASP A 72 10.72 24.99 7.65
N LEU A 73 11.57 24.99 6.62
CA LEU A 73 11.92 23.78 5.87
C LEU A 73 12.73 22.80 6.77
N PRO A 74 12.38 21.51 6.81
CA PRO A 74 11.26 20.85 6.14
C PRO A 74 9.93 21.17 6.84
N LEU A 75 8.93 21.57 6.05
CA LEU A 75 7.58 22.00 6.49
C LEU A 75 6.80 20.95 7.30
N VAL A 76 7.33 19.74 7.47
CA VAL A 76 6.68 18.62 8.16
C VAL A 76 7.69 17.88 9.02
N GLY A 77 7.35 17.65 10.30
CA GLY A 77 8.23 16.96 11.24
C GLY A 77 8.15 15.44 11.16
N ALA A 78 6.96 14.90 10.91
CA ALA A 78 6.76 13.47 10.70
C ALA A 78 5.65 13.18 9.68
N LEU A 79 5.81 12.06 8.99
CA LEU A 79 4.81 11.49 8.10
C LEU A 79 4.38 10.13 8.65
N SER A 80 3.08 9.95 8.86
CA SER A 80 2.47 8.68 9.24
C SER A 80 1.51 8.23 8.16
N ALA A 81 1.61 6.97 7.73
CA ALA A 81 0.70 6.39 6.74
C ALA A 81 0.07 5.12 7.30
N PHE A 82 -1.27 5.04 7.26
CA PHE A 82 -2.01 3.90 7.78
C PHE A 82 -3.31 3.65 7.00
N PHE A 83 -3.73 2.40 6.92
CA PHE A 83 -4.99 2.06 6.28
C PHE A 83 -6.17 2.39 7.21
N LEU A 84 -7.20 3.06 6.67
CA LEU A 84 -8.42 3.37 7.42
C LEU A 84 -9.25 2.12 7.73
N LYS A 85 -9.16 1.12 6.86
CA LYS A 85 -9.81 -0.18 6.97
C LYS A 85 -8.85 -1.24 6.45
N LYS A 86 -9.00 -2.48 6.92
CA LYS A 86 -8.23 -3.61 6.36
C LYS A 86 -8.44 -3.62 4.84
N PRO A 87 -7.36 -3.48 4.04
CA PRO A 87 -7.46 -3.54 2.60
C PRO A 87 -7.91 -4.95 2.19
N VAL A 88 -8.73 -5.02 1.13
CA VAL A 88 -9.27 -6.27 0.58
C VAL A 88 -8.66 -6.61 -0.76
#